data_AF-A0A7V8K6C7-F1
#
_entry.id   AF-A0A7V8K6C7-F1
#
_cell.length_a   1.000
_cell.length_b   1.000
_cell.length_c   1.000
_cell.angle_alpha   90.00
_cell.angle_beta   90.00
_cell.angle_gamma   90.00
#
_symmetry.space_group_name_H-M   'P 1'
#
loop_
_entity.id
_entity.type
_entity.pdbx_description
1 polymer ?
#
loop_
_entity_poly.entity_id
_entity_poly.type
_entity_poly.pdbx_seq_one_letter_code
_entity_poly.pdbx_strand_id
1 'polypeptide(L)'
;MTENFPPSPPPSLPRRRFVQGLALAGLAGGAGLLRIPAHAGGTAIPETLHGTDFDLAIGASEVNITGRPRQAITVNGRLPAPTLRWREGDTVSVRASNRLAAAPTSIHWHGILLPANMDGVPGMSFDGIAPGESWLYRFTLRQSGTYWYHGHSMFQEQAGLYGAIVVDPLQPPPYRYDREHVLLLSDWTDLAPDALFRRLKKAPSYDNHYKRTAGDFLRDARQDGLRATLADRGAWGRMRMTPSDLSDVNGHTYTYLLNGIAPAGNWTGLFRPGEKVLLRLINAGAMTYFDVRIPGLKMTVVAADGQYVHPVTVDELRIAAAETYDVIVEPSGQDAYTLFAQDMGRTGFARGTLAVRHGLAAPVPVPDPRPLLTMEDMGHGAHAGHDGEAAGHGSGGHGAAMHGGHGPAAHGDGGTHAGHAAAAMHPASERGNPRVDMQSAPTGPRLDDPGIGLRGNGRRVLAYADLRSLFDDPDGRDPGREIELHLTGHMEKFAWSFDGIPFSGAEPLRLNYGERLRIVLVNDTMMQHPIHLHGLWSDVEDVQGGFQVRKHTVDMPPGTRRSYRVRADALGRWAYHCHLLYHMEAGMMREVRVEERA
;
A
#
# COMPACT_ATOMS: atom_id res chain seq x y z
N MET A 1 -17.25 -50.82 -30.77
CA MET A 1 -18.29 -49.85 -31.18
C MET A 1 -18.41 -48.78 -30.09
N THR A 2 -17.81 -47.63 -30.39
CA THR A 2 -18.14 -46.26 -29.94
C THR A 2 -18.09 -45.91 -28.44
N GLU A 3 -16.93 -45.40 -28.03
CA GLU A 3 -16.73 -44.47 -26.91
C GLU A 3 -17.34 -43.10 -27.24
N ASN A 4 -18.08 -42.52 -26.28
CA ASN A 4 -18.59 -41.14 -26.35
C ASN A 4 -17.90 -40.29 -25.28
N PHE A 5 -16.83 -39.60 -25.67
CA PHE A 5 -16.32 -38.45 -24.92
C PHE A 5 -17.23 -37.23 -25.17
N PRO A 6 -17.50 -36.39 -24.16
CA PRO A 6 -18.17 -35.11 -24.40
C PRO A 6 -17.30 -34.21 -25.28
N PRO A 7 -17.89 -33.36 -26.13
CA PRO A 7 -17.13 -32.54 -27.06
C PRO A 7 -16.25 -31.54 -26.31
N SER A 8 -15.00 -31.43 -26.77
CA SER A 8 -14.06 -30.41 -26.31
C SER A 8 -14.68 -29.01 -26.49
N PRO A 9 -14.52 -28.09 -25.52
CA PRO A 9 -14.96 -26.72 -25.71
C PRO A 9 -14.20 -26.10 -26.90
N PRO A 10 -14.84 -25.24 -27.71
CA PRO A 10 -14.18 -24.60 -28.84
C PRO A 10 -12.98 -23.78 -28.34
N PRO A 11 -11.91 -23.66 -29.16
CA PRO A 11 -10.75 -22.86 -28.80
C PRO A 11 -11.21 -21.44 -28.49
N SER A 12 -11.06 -21.02 -27.24
CA SER A 12 -11.32 -19.65 -26.83
C SER A 12 -10.35 -18.76 -27.60
N LEU A 13 -10.89 -17.96 -28.52
CA LEU A 13 -10.17 -16.88 -29.18
C LEU A 13 -9.38 -16.08 -28.13
N PRO A 14 -8.13 -15.67 -28.42
CA PRO A 14 -7.33 -14.95 -27.45
C PRO A 14 -8.07 -13.67 -27.07
N ARG A 15 -8.34 -13.48 -25.78
CA ARG A 15 -8.87 -12.24 -25.20
C ARG A 15 -7.85 -11.10 -25.27
N ARG A 16 -7.19 -10.90 -26.41
CA ARG A 16 -6.56 -9.62 -26.76
C ARG A 16 -7.65 -8.65 -27.18
N ARG A 17 -8.48 -8.25 -26.22
CA ARG A 17 -9.14 -6.96 -26.25
C ARG A 17 -8.65 -6.22 -25.01
N PHE A 18 -7.53 -5.53 -25.18
CA PHE A 18 -7.26 -4.31 -24.43
C PHE A 18 -8.53 -3.46 -24.59
N VAL A 19 -9.33 -3.38 -23.53
CA VAL A 19 -10.65 -2.74 -23.60
C VAL A 19 -10.43 -1.26 -23.86
N GLN A 20 -10.73 -0.86 -25.09
CA GLN A 20 -10.92 0.54 -25.48
C GLN A 20 -12.21 1.04 -24.83
N GLY A 21 -12.19 1.23 -23.51
CA GLY A 21 -13.27 1.87 -22.79
C GLY A 21 -13.36 3.33 -23.21
N LEU A 22 -14.27 3.62 -24.14
CA LEU A 22 -14.76 4.96 -24.43
C LEU A 22 -15.93 5.21 -23.49
N ALA A 23 -15.70 5.80 -22.31
CA ALA A 23 -16.71 6.57 -21.60
C ALA A 23 -16.14 7.24 -20.33
N LEU A 24 -16.45 8.53 -20.19
CA LEU A 24 -16.42 9.27 -18.94
C LEU A 24 -17.28 8.56 -17.87
N ALA A 25 -16.98 8.73 -16.59
CA ALA A 25 -17.89 8.47 -15.47
C ALA A 25 -19.08 9.46 -15.48
N GLY A 26 -19.82 9.52 -16.59
CA GLY A 26 -20.97 10.38 -16.81
C GLY A 26 -22.27 9.63 -16.54
N LEU A 27 -23.16 10.25 -15.77
CA LEU A 27 -24.49 9.77 -15.42
C LEU A 27 -25.31 9.45 -16.69
N ALA A 28 -25.75 8.20 -16.85
CA ALA A 28 -26.76 7.85 -17.84
C ALA A 28 -28.15 8.19 -17.28
N GLY A 29 -28.69 9.35 -17.67
CA GLY A 29 -30.04 9.77 -17.30
C GLY A 29 -31.11 8.96 -18.05
N GLY A 30 -31.91 8.17 -17.32
CA GLY A 30 -33.09 7.48 -17.84
C GLY A 30 -34.24 8.46 -18.11
N ALA A 31 -34.94 8.25 -19.23
CA ALA A 31 -36.04 9.08 -19.68
C ALA A 31 -37.24 9.06 -18.70
N GLY A 32 -37.54 10.22 -18.12
CA GLY A 32 -38.76 10.50 -17.37
C GLY A 32 -38.99 12.01 -17.36
N LEU A 33 -40.19 12.44 -17.77
CA LEU A 33 -40.60 13.84 -18.01
C LEU A 33 -40.51 14.72 -16.74
N LEU A 34 -39.32 15.15 -16.35
CA LEU A 34 -39.08 16.29 -15.46
C LEU A 34 -37.80 16.99 -15.94
N ARG A 35 -37.92 18.27 -16.34
CA ARG A 35 -36.79 19.10 -16.76
C ARG A 35 -35.87 19.37 -15.57
N ILE A 36 -34.84 18.55 -15.41
CA ILE A 36 -33.63 18.85 -14.64
C ILE A 36 -32.63 19.49 -15.62
N PRO A 37 -31.96 20.60 -15.29
CA PRO A 37 -31.03 21.25 -16.20
C PRO A 37 -29.88 20.30 -16.56
N ALA A 38 -29.83 19.94 -17.85
CA ALA A 38 -28.81 19.12 -18.45
C ALA A 38 -27.45 19.82 -18.33
N HIS A 39 -26.58 19.30 -17.47
CA HIS A 39 -25.15 19.62 -17.51
C HIS A 39 -24.49 18.67 -18.50
N ALA A 40 -24.20 19.19 -19.69
CA ALA A 40 -23.45 18.49 -20.73
C ALA A 40 -22.12 17.98 -20.17
N GLY A 41 -21.77 16.73 -20.53
CA GLY A 41 -20.54 16.06 -20.13
C GLY A 41 -19.30 16.85 -20.52
N GLY A 42 -18.68 17.46 -19.51
CA GLY A 42 -17.32 17.98 -19.55
C GLY A 42 -16.38 16.99 -18.84
N THR A 43 -15.12 16.99 -19.26
CA THR A 43 -13.98 16.27 -18.67
C THR A 43 -14.11 16.13 -17.15
N ALA A 44 -14.16 14.90 -16.65
CA ALA A 44 -14.30 14.54 -15.23
C ALA A 44 -13.04 14.94 -14.44
N ILE A 45 -12.88 16.23 -14.16
CA ILE A 45 -11.98 16.71 -13.11
C ILE A 45 -12.73 16.51 -11.79
N PRO A 46 -12.15 15.81 -10.79
CA PRO A 46 -12.76 15.71 -9.47
C PRO A 46 -13.12 17.10 -8.93
N GLU A 47 -14.36 17.27 -8.51
CA GLU A 47 -14.83 18.50 -7.87
C GLU A 47 -14.01 18.76 -6.61
N THR A 48 -13.57 20.00 -6.39
CA THR A 48 -12.86 20.40 -5.18
C THR A 48 -13.78 21.24 -4.31
N LEU A 49 -14.04 20.77 -3.10
CA LEU A 49 -14.83 21.48 -2.09
C LEU A 49 -13.90 22.22 -1.15
N HIS A 50 -14.18 23.50 -0.92
CA HIS A 50 -13.42 24.37 -0.02
C HIS A 50 -14.29 24.83 1.14
N GLY A 51 -13.67 25.15 2.27
CA GLY A 51 -14.33 25.70 3.46
C GLY A 51 -14.16 24.83 4.69
N THR A 52 -15.01 25.05 5.68
CA THR A 52 -14.99 24.34 6.98
C THR A 52 -16.22 23.46 7.20
N ASP A 53 -17.28 23.62 6.41
CA ASP A 53 -18.56 22.95 6.62
C ASP A 53 -18.97 22.23 5.34
N PHE A 54 -19.16 20.92 5.43
CA PHE A 54 -19.37 20.03 4.28
C PHE A 54 -20.54 19.09 4.52
N ASP A 55 -21.34 18.88 3.48
CA ASP A 55 -22.35 17.83 3.42
C ASP A 55 -21.96 16.79 2.36
N LEU A 56 -21.74 15.56 2.81
CA LEU A 56 -21.35 14.42 1.98
C LEU A 56 -22.47 13.39 1.98
N ALA A 57 -23.17 13.25 0.85
CA ALA A 57 -24.19 12.23 0.65
C ALA A 57 -23.56 10.97 0.05
N ILE A 58 -23.47 9.91 0.85
CA ILE A 58 -22.95 8.61 0.44
C ILE A 58 -24.10 7.79 -0.16
N GLY A 59 -24.07 7.56 -1.46
CA GLY A 59 -25.15 6.88 -2.20
C GLY A 59 -24.62 5.87 -3.19
N ALA A 60 -25.54 5.28 -3.96
CA ALA A 60 -25.21 4.44 -5.10
C ALA A 60 -25.40 5.22 -6.40
N SER A 61 -24.50 5.05 -7.36
CA SER A 61 -24.65 5.61 -8.71
C SER A 61 -24.13 4.64 -9.76
N GLU A 62 -24.77 4.63 -10.92
CA GLU A 62 -24.31 3.82 -12.04
C GLU A 62 -23.09 4.47 -12.70
N VAL A 63 -22.05 3.68 -12.90
CA VAL A 63 -20.82 4.04 -13.60
C VAL A 63 -20.54 3.05 -14.73
N ASN A 64 -19.82 3.50 -15.76
CA ASN A 64 -19.48 2.67 -16.91
C ASN A 64 -17.99 2.80 -17.28
N ILE A 65 -17.13 2.24 -16.43
CA ILE A 65 -15.66 2.33 -16.55
C ILE A 65 -15.11 1.35 -17.60
N THR A 66 -15.69 0.15 -17.67
CA THR A 66 -15.19 -0.99 -18.47
C THR A 66 -15.99 -1.22 -19.76
N GLY A 67 -16.93 -0.34 -20.08
CA GLY A 67 -17.95 -0.55 -21.12
C GLY A 67 -19.16 -1.37 -20.65
N ARG A 68 -19.22 -1.72 -19.35
CA ARG A 68 -20.36 -2.36 -18.72
C ARG A 68 -20.89 -1.49 -17.56
N PRO A 69 -22.18 -1.10 -17.58
CA PRO A 69 -22.79 -0.39 -16.47
C PRO A 69 -22.72 -1.20 -15.17
N ARG A 70 -22.28 -0.55 -14.08
CA ARG A 70 -22.11 -1.13 -12.76
C ARG A 70 -22.50 -0.10 -11.70
N GLN A 71 -23.02 -0.57 -10.56
CA GLN A 71 -23.25 0.30 -9.42
C GLN A 71 -21.94 0.53 -8.67
N ALA A 72 -21.63 1.80 -8.41
CA ALA A 72 -20.58 2.23 -7.51
C ALA A 72 -21.20 2.88 -6.27
N ILE A 73 -20.48 2.86 -5.16
CA ILE A 73 -20.75 3.76 -4.04
C ILE A 73 -20.06 5.08 -4.35
N THR A 74 -20.82 6.17 -4.28
CA THR A 74 -20.37 7.51 -4.64
C THR A 74 -20.66 8.49 -3.52
N VAL A 75 -19.89 9.56 -3.47
CA VAL A 75 -20.16 10.71 -2.61
C VAL A 75 -20.61 11.86 -3.48
N ASN A 76 -21.78 12.43 -3.18
CA ASN A 76 -22.40 13.48 -3.98
C ASN A 76 -22.53 13.09 -5.47
N GLY A 77 -22.74 11.80 -5.75
CA GLY A 77 -22.88 11.27 -7.12
C GLY A 77 -21.58 11.24 -7.93
N ARG A 78 -20.41 11.33 -7.27
CA ARG A 78 -19.09 11.35 -7.93
C ARG A 78 -18.25 10.12 -7.59
N LEU A 79 -17.44 9.69 -8.57
CA LEU A 79 -16.37 8.69 -8.45
C LEU A 79 -15.15 9.19 -9.25
N PRO A 80 -14.00 9.51 -8.62
CA PRO A 80 -13.77 9.52 -7.17
C PRO A 80 -14.68 10.54 -6.47
N ALA A 81 -14.82 10.41 -5.16
CA ALA A 81 -15.50 11.39 -4.34
C ALA A 81 -14.80 12.78 -4.44
N PRO A 82 -15.49 13.89 -4.12
CA PRO A 82 -14.91 15.23 -4.21
C PRO A 82 -13.60 15.36 -3.43
N THR A 83 -12.65 16.13 -3.96
CA THR A 83 -11.46 16.52 -3.21
C THR A 83 -11.88 17.50 -2.11
N LEU A 84 -11.54 17.20 -0.87
CA LEU A 84 -11.75 18.12 0.25
C LEU A 84 -10.48 18.96 0.44
N ARG A 85 -10.60 20.27 0.25
CA ARG A 85 -9.49 21.20 0.45
C ARG A 85 -9.71 22.01 1.71
N TRP A 86 -8.89 21.71 2.71
CA TRP A 86 -8.93 22.32 4.03
C TRP A 86 -7.70 23.18 4.27
N ARG A 87 -7.66 23.86 5.41
CA ARG A 87 -6.51 24.61 5.88
C ARG A 87 -6.11 24.14 7.27
N GLU A 88 -4.82 24.00 7.48
CA GLU A 88 -4.25 23.69 8.80
C GLU A 88 -4.71 24.74 9.84
N GLY A 89 -5.05 24.27 11.04
CA GLY A 89 -5.60 25.08 12.13
C GLY A 89 -7.12 25.26 12.12
N ASP A 90 -7.79 25.02 10.99
CA ASP A 90 -9.25 25.12 10.92
C ASP A 90 -9.93 23.96 11.64
N THR A 91 -11.12 24.21 12.18
CA THR A 91 -12.04 23.17 12.64
C THR A 91 -13.02 22.86 11.53
N VAL A 92 -12.98 21.63 11.04
CA VAL A 92 -13.88 21.16 9.98
C VAL A 92 -15.08 20.45 10.58
N SER A 93 -16.25 20.64 9.97
CA SER A 93 -17.51 19.98 10.27
C SER A 93 -17.98 19.26 9.01
N VAL A 94 -17.99 17.94 9.01
CA VAL A 94 -18.42 17.14 7.86
C VAL A 94 -19.63 16.29 8.25
N ARG A 95 -20.79 16.62 7.69
CA ARG A 95 -21.99 15.80 7.83
C ARG A 95 -21.98 14.73 6.73
N ALA A 96 -21.74 13.48 7.13
CA ALA A 96 -21.87 12.34 6.25
C ALA A 96 -23.28 11.76 6.36
N SER A 97 -24.05 11.78 5.27
CA SER A 97 -25.39 11.22 5.19
C SER A 97 -25.38 9.89 4.44
N ASN A 98 -25.88 8.83 5.07
CA ASN A 98 -26.02 7.53 4.42
C ASN A 98 -27.31 7.49 3.59
N ARG A 99 -27.17 7.45 2.27
CA ARG A 99 -28.24 7.29 1.29
C ARG A 99 -28.24 5.90 0.64
N LEU A 100 -27.43 4.97 1.13
CA LEU A 100 -27.48 3.56 0.71
C LEU A 100 -28.77 2.91 1.24
N ALA A 101 -29.35 2.01 0.46
CA ALA A 101 -30.65 1.43 0.77
C ALA A 101 -30.62 0.41 1.92
N ALA A 102 -29.52 -0.35 2.06
CA ALA A 102 -29.51 -1.57 2.88
C ALA A 102 -28.23 -1.80 3.69
N ALA A 103 -27.23 -0.93 3.58
CA ALA A 103 -25.94 -1.12 4.24
C ALA A 103 -25.58 0.10 5.11
N PRO A 104 -25.07 -0.10 6.34
CA PRO A 104 -24.42 0.98 7.07
C PRO A 104 -23.16 1.44 6.34
N THR A 105 -22.68 2.64 6.62
CA THR A 105 -21.46 3.20 6.01
C THR A 105 -20.65 3.95 7.05
N SER A 106 -19.42 4.30 6.69
CA SER A 106 -18.52 5.13 7.49
C SER A 106 -17.50 5.77 6.58
N ILE A 107 -16.90 6.87 7.03
CA ILE A 107 -15.74 7.50 6.38
C ILE A 107 -14.60 7.53 7.38
N HIS A 108 -13.45 6.97 6.99
CA HIS A 108 -12.16 7.18 7.66
C HIS A 108 -11.37 8.29 6.96
N TRP A 109 -10.67 9.10 7.75
CA TRP A 109 -9.87 10.25 7.31
C TRP A 109 -8.39 9.87 7.32
N HIS A 110 -7.96 9.13 6.29
CA HIS A 110 -6.66 8.47 6.24
C HIS A 110 -5.49 9.40 6.51
N GLY A 111 -4.75 9.11 7.58
CA GLY A 111 -3.56 9.86 7.99
C GLY A 111 -3.83 11.17 8.75
N ILE A 112 -5.09 11.54 8.98
CA ILE A 112 -5.46 12.76 9.74
C ILE A 112 -5.43 12.48 11.25
N LEU A 113 -4.75 13.33 12.02
CA LEU A 113 -4.84 13.34 13.48
C LEU A 113 -6.14 13.99 13.94
N LEU A 114 -6.96 13.21 14.64
CA LEU A 114 -8.29 13.60 15.11
C LEU A 114 -8.61 12.90 16.44
N PRO A 115 -9.69 13.29 17.16
CA PRO A 115 -10.17 12.53 18.31
C PRO A 115 -10.67 11.13 17.89
N ALA A 116 -10.41 10.10 18.69
CA ALA A 116 -10.72 8.71 18.33
C ALA A 116 -12.18 8.47 17.93
N ASN A 117 -13.15 9.17 18.53
CA ASN A 117 -14.57 9.04 18.17
C ASN A 117 -14.94 9.68 16.81
N MET A 118 -14.00 10.33 16.14
CA MET A 118 -14.15 10.91 14.80
C MET A 118 -13.40 10.11 13.73
N ASP A 119 -12.75 9.00 14.10
CA ASP A 119 -11.90 8.20 13.22
C ASP A 119 -12.68 7.44 12.14
N GLY A 120 -13.94 7.10 12.42
CA GLY A 120 -14.85 6.52 11.44
C GLY A 120 -14.70 5.02 11.22
N VAL A 121 -14.23 4.27 12.22
CA VAL A 121 -14.10 2.81 12.21
C VAL A 121 -15.24 2.18 13.04
N PRO A 122 -16.25 1.53 12.41
CA PRO A 122 -17.33 0.86 13.13
C PRO A 122 -16.82 -0.21 14.11
N GLY A 123 -17.40 -0.26 15.30
CA GLY A 123 -16.98 -1.17 16.39
C GLY A 123 -15.75 -0.71 17.17
N MET A 124 -15.06 0.36 16.72
CA MET A 124 -13.94 0.99 17.43
C MET A 124 -14.28 2.42 17.86
N SER A 125 -14.46 3.32 16.90
CA SER A 125 -14.71 4.75 17.14
C SER A 125 -16.19 5.08 17.38
N PHE A 126 -17.09 4.30 16.76
CA PHE A 126 -18.55 4.43 16.81
C PHE A 126 -19.23 3.19 16.20
N ASP A 127 -20.56 3.20 16.01
CA ASP A 127 -21.32 2.04 15.49
C ASP A 127 -21.50 2.02 13.95
N GLY A 128 -21.04 3.06 13.24
CA GLY A 128 -21.35 3.26 11.82
C GLY A 128 -22.60 4.13 11.60
N ILE A 129 -22.83 4.55 10.36
CA ILE A 129 -23.96 5.39 9.96
C ILE A 129 -25.02 4.49 9.33
N ALA A 130 -26.17 4.31 9.99
CA ALA A 130 -27.23 3.45 9.46
C ALA A 130 -27.91 4.05 8.21
N PRO A 131 -28.56 3.23 7.35
CA PRO A 131 -29.33 3.74 6.21
C PRO A 131 -30.31 4.85 6.59
N GLY A 132 -30.25 5.99 5.89
CA GLY A 132 -31.10 7.15 6.13
C GLY A 132 -30.61 8.09 7.24
N GLU A 133 -29.61 7.70 8.02
CA GLU A 133 -29.04 8.52 9.10
C GLU A 133 -27.89 9.41 8.61
N SER A 134 -27.39 10.24 9.52
CA SER A 134 -26.21 11.07 9.27
C SER A 134 -25.35 11.18 10.51
N TRP A 135 -24.03 11.27 10.30
CA TRP A 135 -23.05 11.51 11.36
C TRP A 135 -22.32 12.82 11.11
N LEU A 136 -22.05 13.57 12.18
CA LEU A 136 -21.26 14.79 12.11
C LEU A 136 -19.84 14.49 12.61
N TYR A 137 -18.90 14.44 11.68
CA TYR A 137 -17.48 14.46 11.99
C TYR A 137 -17.07 15.91 12.28
N ARG A 138 -16.45 16.16 13.44
CA ARG A 138 -15.95 17.49 13.77
C ARG A 138 -14.62 17.42 14.50
N PHE A 139 -13.58 17.98 13.91
CA PHE A 139 -12.23 17.98 14.47
C PHE A 139 -11.41 19.16 13.96
N THR A 140 -10.35 19.51 14.70
CA THR A 140 -9.41 20.58 14.34
C THR A 140 -8.18 19.99 13.66
N LEU A 141 -7.82 20.54 12.50
CA LEU A 141 -6.65 20.11 11.74
C LEU A 141 -5.36 20.63 12.39
N ARG A 142 -4.45 19.71 12.70
CA ARG A 142 -3.16 20.01 13.35
C ARG A 142 -1.94 19.76 12.44
N GLN A 143 -2.22 19.46 11.18
CA GLN A 143 -1.24 19.08 10.17
C GLN A 143 -1.67 19.62 8.82
N SER A 144 -0.73 19.63 7.88
CA SER A 144 -0.93 19.94 6.47
C SER A 144 -0.37 18.85 5.57
N GLY A 145 -0.63 18.92 4.26
CA GLY A 145 -0.14 17.96 3.26
C GLY A 145 -1.23 17.25 2.47
N THR A 146 -0.84 16.14 1.83
CA THR A 146 -1.71 15.31 0.97
C THR A 146 -2.19 14.07 1.72
N TYR A 147 -3.51 13.93 1.83
CA TYR A 147 -4.20 12.82 2.49
C TYR A 147 -5.38 12.36 1.63
N TRP A 148 -6.20 11.47 2.16
CA TRP A 148 -7.38 10.96 1.46
C TRP A 148 -8.41 10.44 2.48
N TYR A 149 -9.61 10.14 2.02
CA TYR A 149 -10.66 9.52 2.83
C TYR A 149 -11.26 8.35 2.07
N HIS A 150 -11.75 7.36 2.80
CA HIS A 150 -12.35 6.17 2.22
C HIS A 150 -13.36 5.51 3.16
N GLY A 151 -14.14 4.59 2.59
CA GLY A 151 -15.10 3.79 3.34
C GLY A 151 -14.40 2.76 4.21
N HIS A 152 -14.65 2.81 5.52
CA HIS A 152 -14.10 1.83 6.48
C HIS A 152 -15.17 0.81 6.94
N SER A 153 -16.18 0.58 6.10
CA SER A 153 -17.23 -0.41 6.31
C SER A 153 -17.22 -1.43 5.20
N MET A 154 -16.97 -2.70 5.54
CA MET A 154 -16.97 -3.80 4.58
C MET A 154 -16.08 -3.46 3.37
N PHE A 155 -16.52 -3.82 2.16
CA PHE A 155 -15.79 -3.57 0.93
C PHE A 155 -16.14 -2.24 0.23
N GLN A 156 -16.59 -1.22 0.98
CA GLN A 156 -17.09 0.03 0.38
C GLN A 156 -16.01 0.84 -0.32
N GLU A 157 -14.76 0.78 0.16
CA GLU A 157 -13.60 1.38 -0.51
C GLU A 157 -13.46 0.86 -1.95
N GLN A 158 -13.34 -0.45 -2.15
CA GLN A 158 -13.28 -1.05 -3.50
C GLN A 158 -14.52 -0.71 -4.34
N ALA A 159 -15.69 -0.60 -3.71
CA ALA A 159 -16.94 -0.26 -4.38
C ALA A 159 -17.02 1.21 -4.86
N GLY A 160 -16.08 2.07 -4.47
CA GLY A 160 -15.96 3.45 -4.96
C GLY A 160 -15.96 4.54 -3.89
N LEU A 161 -16.11 4.20 -2.60
CA LEU A 161 -16.10 5.18 -1.52
C LEU A 161 -14.67 5.59 -1.17
N TYR A 162 -14.09 6.50 -1.97
CA TYR A 162 -12.79 7.13 -1.71
C TYR A 162 -12.69 8.51 -2.37
N GLY A 163 -11.93 9.42 -1.77
CA GLY A 163 -11.64 10.76 -2.30
C GLY A 163 -10.39 11.38 -1.71
N ALA A 164 -9.87 12.44 -2.33
CA ALA A 164 -8.64 13.11 -1.90
C ALA A 164 -8.90 14.16 -0.81
N ILE A 165 -7.89 14.40 0.02
CA ILE A 165 -7.84 15.52 0.97
C ILE A 165 -6.54 16.29 0.70
N VAL A 166 -6.66 17.61 0.57
CA VAL A 166 -5.51 18.52 0.56
C VAL A 166 -5.66 19.46 1.74
N VAL A 167 -4.68 19.48 2.63
CA VAL A 167 -4.66 20.43 3.76
C VAL A 167 -3.59 21.47 3.50
N ASP A 168 -4.02 22.68 3.15
CA ASP A 168 -3.14 23.80 2.89
C ASP A 168 -2.41 24.21 4.18
N PRO A 169 -1.08 24.38 4.14
CA PRO A 169 -0.30 24.68 5.33
C PRO A 169 -0.49 26.12 5.81
N LEU A 170 -0.31 26.35 7.12
CA LEU A 170 -0.32 27.70 7.69
C LEU A 170 0.86 28.54 7.18
N GLN A 171 2.03 27.90 7.01
CA GLN A 171 3.23 28.48 6.44
C GLN A 171 3.47 27.95 5.04
N PRO A 172 4.03 28.75 4.11
CA PRO A 172 4.37 28.25 2.79
C PRO A 172 5.24 26.99 2.86
N PRO A 173 5.01 26.00 1.98
CA PRO A 173 5.85 24.81 1.95
C PRO A 173 7.32 25.17 1.67
N PRO A 174 8.29 24.32 2.08
CA PRO A 174 9.72 24.55 1.90
C PRO A 174 10.19 24.35 0.44
N TYR A 175 9.29 24.52 -0.52
CA TYR A 175 9.52 24.41 -1.95
C TYR A 175 8.57 25.34 -2.71
N ARG A 176 8.87 25.59 -3.99
CA ARG A 176 8.04 26.44 -4.86
C ARG A 176 7.47 25.62 -6.00
N TYR A 177 6.22 25.91 -6.36
CA TYR A 177 5.53 25.38 -7.52
C TYR A 177 4.60 26.47 -8.09
N ASP A 178 4.36 26.39 -9.39
CA ASP A 178 3.51 27.33 -10.13
C ASP A 178 2.10 26.76 -10.36
N ARG A 179 2.01 25.43 -10.41
CA ARG A 179 0.77 24.69 -10.65
C ARG A 179 0.72 23.44 -9.79
N GLU A 180 -0.49 23.02 -9.45
CA GLU A 180 -0.76 21.79 -8.70
C GLU A 180 -1.78 20.92 -9.44
N HIS A 181 -1.57 19.60 -9.41
CA HIS A 181 -2.54 18.59 -9.80
C HIS A 181 -2.62 17.48 -8.74
N VAL A 182 -3.85 17.12 -8.35
CA VAL A 182 -4.10 15.93 -7.52
C VAL A 182 -4.27 14.72 -8.43
N LEU A 183 -3.49 13.67 -8.17
CA LEU A 183 -3.45 12.43 -8.94
C LEU A 183 -3.81 11.26 -8.02
N LEU A 184 -5.08 10.87 -8.03
CA LEU A 184 -5.61 9.75 -7.27
C LEU A 184 -5.63 8.49 -8.14
N LEU A 185 -4.80 7.51 -7.78
CA LEU A 185 -4.74 6.18 -8.38
C LEU A 185 -5.72 5.25 -7.67
N SER A 186 -6.42 4.42 -8.42
CA SER A 186 -7.30 3.38 -7.85
C SER A 186 -7.42 2.17 -8.77
N ASP A 187 -8.01 1.10 -8.25
CA ASP A 187 -8.39 -0.09 -9.00
C ASP A 187 -9.92 -0.27 -9.01
N TRP A 188 -10.44 -0.74 -10.14
CA TRP A 188 -11.87 -0.97 -10.33
C TRP A 188 -12.13 -2.40 -10.79
N THR A 189 -13.14 -3.05 -10.22
CA THR A 189 -13.63 -4.35 -10.68
C THR A 189 -15.11 -4.28 -11.03
N ASP A 190 -15.50 -5.00 -12.09
CA ASP A 190 -16.92 -5.20 -12.44
C ASP A 190 -17.62 -6.21 -11.54
N LEU A 191 -16.87 -6.91 -10.68
CA LEU A 191 -17.42 -7.85 -9.71
C LEU A 191 -17.90 -7.10 -8.47
N ALA A 192 -18.96 -7.60 -7.84
CA ALA A 192 -19.28 -7.19 -6.49
C ALA A 192 -18.08 -7.52 -5.58
N PRO A 193 -17.55 -6.57 -4.78
CA PRO A 193 -16.34 -6.80 -4.01
C PRO A 193 -16.40 -7.98 -3.03
N ASP A 194 -17.58 -8.29 -2.49
CA ASP A 194 -17.82 -9.48 -1.66
C ASP A 194 -17.72 -10.79 -2.47
N ALA A 195 -18.10 -10.76 -3.75
CA ALA A 195 -17.93 -11.88 -4.67
C ALA A 195 -16.45 -12.08 -5.04
N LEU A 196 -15.69 -10.99 -5.19
CA LEU A 196 -14.24 -11.05 -5.37
C LEU A 196 -13.56 -11.63 -4.13
N PHE A 197 -13.92 -11.18 -2.93
CA PHE A 197 -13.40 -11.77 -1.69
C PHE A 197 -13.72 -13.26 -1.57
N ARG A 198 -14.97 -13.68 -1.84
CA ARG A 198 -15.34 -15.11 -1.88
C ARG A 198 -14.54 -15.91 -2.90
N ARG A 199 -14.14 -15.30 -4.03
CA ARG A 199 -13.27 -15.96 -5.01
C ARG A 199 -11.88 -16.16 -4.42
N LEU A 200 -11.29 -15.12 -3.82
CA LEU A 200 -9.97 -15.22 -3.20
C LEU A 200 -9.94 -16.30 -2.11
N LYS A 201 -10.98 -16.39 -1.28
CA LYS A 201 -11.13 -17.47 -0.28
C LYS A 201 -11.20 -18.89 -0.86
N LYS A 202 -11.60 -19.07 -2.12
CA LYS A 202 -11.81 -20.37 -2.76
C LYS A 202 -10.74 -20.75 -3.79
N ALA A 203 -10.18 -19.75 -4.44
CA ALA A 203 -9.22 -19.86 -5.54
C ALA A 203 -8.28 -18.65 -5.50
N PRO A 204 -7.39 -18.55 -4.49
CA PRO A 204 -6.51 -17.40 -4.31
C PRO A 204 -5.58 -17.17 -5.50
N SER A 205 -5.10 -18.25 -6.13
CA SER A 205 -4.26 -18.13 -7.34
C SER A 205 -5.06 -17.88 -8.63
N TYR A 206 -6.31 -17.38 -8.56
CA TYR A 206 -7.18 -17.24 -9.75
C TYR A 206 -6.56 -16.30 -10.79
N ASP A 207 -6.02 -15.16 -10.35
CA ASP A 207 -5.42 -14.16 -11.23
C ASP A 207 -3.94 -14.46 -11.56
N ASN A 208 -3.36 -15.54 -11.02
CA ASN A 208 -2.00 -15.99 -11.32
C ASN A 208 -1.96 -16.90 -12.56
N HIS A 209 -2.03 -16.27 -13.74
CA HIS A 209 -1.99 -16.94 -15.05
C HIS A 209 -0.57 -17.27 -15.55
N TYR A 210 0.47 -16.90 -14.78
CA TYR A 210 1.86 -16.83 -15.26
C TYR A 210 2.77 -17.84 -14.55
N LYS A 211 2.19 -18.98 -14.21
CA LYS A 211 2.88 -20.05 -13.48
C LYS A 211 4.04 -20.59 -14.31
N ARG A 212 5.12 -20.96 -13.61
CA ARG A 212 6.31 -21.54 -14.22
C ARG A 212 5.96 -22.85 -14.94
N THR A 213 6.54 -23.05 -16.12
CA THR A 213 6.28 -24.17 -17.02
C THR A 213 7.46 -25.16 -17.06
N ALA A 214 7.26 -26.31 -17.71
CA ALA A 214 8.35 -27.24 -18.03
C ALA A 214 9.42 -26.62 -18.94
N GLY A 215 9.01 -25.71 -19.85
CA GLY A 215 9.93 -24.94 -20.67
C GLY A 215 10.80 -23.99 -19.85
N ASP A 216 10.21 -23.35 -18.83
CA ASP A 216 10.96 -22.55 -17.87
C ASP A 216 11.99 -23.39 -17.12
N PHE A 217 11.58 -24.57 -16.63
CA PHE A 217 12.50 -25.48 -15.94
C PHE A 217 13.69 -25.87 -16.81
N LEU A 218 13.48 -26.23 -18.07
CA LEU A 218 14.57 -26.59 -18.98
C LEU A 218 15.50 -25.41 -19.28
N ARG A 219 14.96 -24.19 -19.38
CA ARG A 219 15.77 -22.99 -19.56
C ARG A 219 16.61 -22.73 -18.31
N ASP A 220 16.00 -22.71 -17.14
CA ASP A 220 16.70 -22.46 -15.87
C ASP A 220 17.77 -23.54 -15.61
N ALA A 221 17.47 -24.82 -15.87
CA ALA A 221 18.45 -25.92 -15.70
C ALA A 221 19.66 -25.81 -16.65
N ARG A 222 19.49 -25.20 -17.82
CA ARG A 222 20.59 -24.90 -18.74
C ARG A 222 21.39 -23.68 -18.30
N GLN A 223 20.74 -22.69 -17.70
CA GLN A 223 21.35 -21.42 -17.29
C GLN A 223 22.07 -21.54 -15.94
N ASP A 224 21.39 -22.08 -14.94
CA ASP A 224 21.83 -22.09 -13.54
C ASP A 224 22.29 -23.49 -13.07
N GLY A 225 22.03 -24.52 -13.89
CA GLY A 225 22.36 -25.91 -13.61
C GLY A 225 21.24 -26.70 -12.90
N LEU A 226 21.10 -27.98 -13.25
CA LEU A 226 20.01 -28.84 -12.79
C LEU A 226 19.85 -28.90 -11.26
N ARG A 227 20.96 -28.97 -10.51
CA ARG A 227 20.94 -29.06 -9.05
C ARG A 227 20.36 -27.78 -8.41
N ALA A 228 20.78 -26.61 -8.89
CA ALA A 228 20.29 -25.33 -8.38
C ALA A 228 18.81 -25.15 -8.70
N THR A 229 18.39 -25.46 -9.93
CA THR A 229 16.97 -25.37 -10.33
C THR A 229 16.09 -26.30 -9.49
N LEU A 230 16.50 -27.55 -9.25
CA LEU A 230 15.74 -28.48 -8.41
C LEU A 230 15.65 -27.99 -6.96
N ALA A 231 16.73 -27.43 -6.41
CA ALA A 231 16.74 -26.87 -5.07
C ALA A 231 15.78 -25.68 -4.94
N ASP A 232 15.80 -24.75 -5.90
CA ASP A 232 14.88 -23.61 -5.97
C ASP A 232 13.41 -24.07 -6.06
N ARG A 233 13.09 -24.98 -6.99
CA ARG A 233 11.71 -25.50 -7.13
C ARG A 233 11.26 -26.24 -5.88
N GLY A 234 12.15 -26.98 -5.24
CA GLY A 234 11.89 -27.66 -3.97
C GLY A 234 11.63 -26.68 -2.83
N ALA A 235 12.33 -25.55 -2.78
CA ALA A 235 12.13 -24.53 -1.76
C ALA A 235 10.76 -23.84 -1.90
N TRP A 236 10.41 -23.36 -3.10
CA TRP A 236 9.07 -22.83 -3.39
C TRP A 236 7.95 -23.83 -3.07
N GLY A 237 8.17 -25.11 -3.44
CA GLY A 237 7.22 -26.18 -3.17
C GLY A 237 7.01 -26.46 -1.68
N ARG A 238 8.08 -26.43 -0.85
CA ARG A 238 7.98 -26.62 0.60
C ARG A 238 7.20 -25.48 1.28
N MET A 239 7.39 -24.25 0.81
CA MET A 239 6.64 -23.08 1.28
C MET A 239 5.21 -23.02 0.73
N ARG A 240 4.86 -23.89 -0.23
CA ARG A 240 3.54 -23.93 -0.91
C ARG A 240 3.20 -22.63 -1.61
N MET A 241 4.20 -22.04 -2.23
CA MET A 241 4.13 -20.71 -2.83
C MET A 241 4.57 -20.73 -4.30
N THR A 242 4.09 -19.75 -5.06
CA THR A 242 4.45 -19.60 -6.48
C THR A 242 5.18 -18.27 -6.68
N PRO A 243 6.44 -18.25 -7.18
CA PRO A 243 7.23 -17.01 -7.30
C PRO A 243 6.65 -15.96 -8.25
N SER A 244 5.66 -16.32 -9.06
CA SER A 244 4.95 -15.43 -9.98
C SER A 244 3.71 -14.78 -9.38
N ASP A 245 3.31 -15.15 -8.16
CA ASP A 245 2.11 -14.65 -7.48
C ASP A 245 2.41 -13.39 -6.69
N LEU A 246 2.55 -12.26 -7.41
CA LEU A 246 2.97 -10.98 -6.81
C LEU A 246 1.80 -10.10 -6.34
N SER A 247 0.58 -10.46 -6.71
CA SER A 247 -0.63 -9.67 -6.46
C SER A 247 -1.84 -10.60 -6.52
N ASP A 248 -2.63 -10.65 -5.46
CA ASP A 248 -3.79 -11.55 -5.37
C ASP A 248 -4.90 -11.22 -6.38
N VAL A 249 -5.02 -9.95 -6.74
CA VAL A 249 -5.92 -9.46 -7.78
C VAL A 249 -5.14 -8.52 -8.70
N ASN A 250 -5.32 -8.66 -10.01
CA ASN A 250 -4.52 -7.92 -10.98
C ASN A 250 -5.32 -7.51 -12.22
N GLY A 251 -4.64 -7.00 -13.26
CA GLY A 251 -5.24 -6.49 -14.51
C GLY A 251 -6.14 -7.47 -15.29
N HIS A 252 -6.23 -8.75 -14.88
CA HIS A 252 -7.25 -9.67 -15.37
C HIS A 252 -8.64 -9.43 -14.78
N THR A 253 -8.70 -8.98 -13.52
CA THR A 253 -9.92 -8.65 -12.81
C THR A 253 -10.11 -7.13 -12.67
N TYR A 254 -9.01 -6.39 -12.57
CA TYR A 254 -9.02 -4.94 -12.39
C TYR A 254 -8.85 -4.13 -13.67
N THR A 255 -9.46 -2.96 -13.66
CA THR A 255 -9.12 -1.80 -14.50
C THR A 255 -8.53 -0.73 -13.60
N TYR A 256 -7.30 -0.31 -13.88
CA TYR A 256 -6.61 0.72 -13.09
C TYR A 256 -6.99 2.12 -13.56
N LEU A 257 -7.26 3.02 -12.62
CA LEU A 257 -7.78 4.36 -12.89
C LEU A 257 -6.82 5.43 -12.41
N LEU A 258 -6.78 6.55 -13.14
CA LEU A 258 -6.20 7.81 -12.68
C LEU A 258 -7.31 8.85 -12.62
N ASN A 259 -7.58 9.40 -11.44
CA ASN A 259 -8.68 10.33 -11.18
C ASN A 259 -10.05 9.77 -11.66
N GLY A 260 -10.28 8.47 -11.45
CA GLY A 260 -11.48 7.75 -11.88
C GLY A 260 -11.58 7.50 -13.40
N ILE A 261 -10.55 7.85 -14.17
CA ILE A 261 -10.52 7.69 -15.62
C ILE A 261 -9.69 6.45 -15.99
N ALA A 262 -10.29 5.55 -16.77
CA ALA A 262 -9.62 4.38 -17.30
C ALA A 262 -8.48 4.75 -18.27
N PRO A 263 -7.51 3.87 -18.55
CA PRO A 263 -6.32 4.21 -19.34
C PRO A 263 -6.65 4.73 -20.75
N ALA A 264 -7.73 4.23 -21.37
CA ALA A 264 -8.19 4.71 -22.66
C ALA A 264 -8.69 6.16 -22.63
N GLY A 265 -9.28 6.60 -21.51
CA GLY A 265 -9.80 7.96 -21.32
C GLY A 265 -8.71 9.02 -21.11
N ASN A 266 -7.51 8.63 -20.64
CA ASN A 266 -6.31 9.46 -20.56
C ASN A 266 -6.53 10.84 -19.90
N TRP A 267 -6.63 10.87 -18.57
CA TRP A 267 -6.70 12.13 -17.81
C TRP A 267 -5.60 13.11 -18.25
N THR A 268 -5.91 14.40 -18.40
CA THR A 268 -4.92 15.40 -18.87
C THR A 268 -4.73 16.50 -17.83
N GLY A 269 -3.50 16.66 -17.36
CA GLY A 269 -3.05 17.80 -16.54
C GLY A 269 -2.34 18.82 -17.41
N LEU A 270 -2.76 20.09 -17.36
CA LEU A 270 -2.13 21.13 -18.16
C LEU A 270 -0.80 21.57 -17.54
N PHE A 271 0.16 22.00 -18.38
CA PHE A 271 1.35 22.73 -17.94
C PHE A 271 1.76 23.85 -18.91
N ARG A 272 2.56 24.80 -18.43
CA ARG A 272 3.34 25.75 -19.25
C ARG A 272 4.80 25.31 -19.29
N PRO A 273 5.47 25.31 -20.47
CA PRO A 273 6.87 24.90 -20.55
C PRO A 273 7.76 25.64 -19.54
N GLY A 274 8.52 24.91 -18.76
CA GLY A 274 9.45 25.44 -17.73
C GLY A 274 8.81 25.79 -16.39
N GLU A 275 7.49 25.62 -16.21
CA GLU A 275 6.86 25.82 -14.90
C GLU A 275 7.07 24.60 -13.98
N LYS A 276 7.13 24.84 -12.67
CA LYS A 276 7.16 23.77 -11.67
C LYS A 276 5.75 23.30 -11.38
N VAL A 277 5.48 22.04 -11.70
CA VAL A 277 4.18 21.41 -11.47
C VAL A 277 4.30 20.47 -10.27
N LEU A 278 3.55 20.74 -9.21
CA LEU A 278 3.35 19.86 -8.08
C LEU A 278 2.32 18.79 -8.43
N LEU A 279 2.69 17.52 -8.34
CA LEU A 279 1.81 16.38 -8.49
C LEU A 279 1.64 15.72 -7.12
N ARG A 280 0.41 15.71 -6.61
CA ARG A 280 0.04 15.04 -5.35
C ARG A 280 -0.45 13.64 -5.67
N LEU A 281 0.43 12.65 -5.52
CA LEU A 281 0.15 11.24 -5.78
C LEU A 281 -0.54 10.63 -4.57
N ILE A 282 -1.69 10.01 -4.79
CA ILE A 282 -2.45 9.28 -3.78
C ILE A 282 -2.75 7.89 -4.34
N ASN A 283 -2.42 6.83 -3.60
CA ASN A 283 -2.86 5.49 -3.96
C ASN A 283 -4.07 5.07 -3.10
N ALA A 284 -5.26 5.18 -3.68
CA ALA A 284 -6.53 4.74 -3.12
C ALA A 284 -6.98 3.38 -3.70
N GLY A 285 -6.04 2.58 -4.21
CA GLY A 285 -6.31 1.22 -4.69
C GLY A 285 -6.55 0.28 -3.52
N ALA A 286 -7.52 -0.63 -3.67
CA ALA A 286 -7.86 -1.58 -2.62
C ALA A 286 -6.80 -2.68 -2.48
N MET A 287 -6.08 -3.03 -3.56
CA MET A 287 -5.13 -4.15 -3.57
C MET A 287 -3.88 -3.89 -4.42
N THR A 288 -3.69 -2.68 -4.95
CA THR A 288 -2.71 -2.43 -6.01
C THR A 288 -1.55 -1.56 -5.54
N TYR A 289 -0.34 -2.05 -5.79
CA TYR A 289 0.89 -1.25 -5.80
C TYR A 289 1.14 -0.72 -7.21
N PHE A 290 1.45 0.58 -7.32
CA PHE A 290 1.77 1.21 -8.60
C PHE A 290 3.23 1.64 -8.68
N ASP A 291 3.88 1.35 -9.80
CA ASP A 291 5.18 1.91 -10.16
C ASP A 291 4.94 3.09 -11.10
N VAL A 292 5.18 4.31 -10.60
CA VAL A 292 4.87 5.58 -11.24
C VAL A 292 6.12 6.15 -11.88
N ARG A 293 6.03 6.50 -13.17
CA ARG A 293 7.09 7.19 -13.92
C ARG A 293 6.53 8.13 -14.98
N ILE A 294 7.36 9.07 -15.41
CA ILE A 294 7.05 10.01 -16.49
C ILE A 294 8.22 10.01 -17.48
N PRO A 295 8.18 9.19 -18.55
CA PRO A 295 9.30 9.09 -19.48
C PRO A 295 9.73 10.46 -20.02
N GLY A 296 11.02 10.76 -19.92
CA GLY A 296 11.59 12.05 -20.32
C GLY A 296 11.44 13.17 -19.28
N LEU A 297 10.86 12.92 -18.12
CA LEU A 297 10.67 13.91 -17.06
C LEU A 297 10.98 13.32 -15.67
N LYS A 298 11.95 13.89 -14.96
CA LYS A 298 12.29 13.47 -13.61
C LYS A 298 11.27 13.98 -12.59
N MET A 299 11.05 13.19 -11.54
CA MET A 299 10.19 13.55 -10.41
C MET A 299 11.07 13.88 -9.21
N THR A 300 10.88 15.05 -8.60
CA THR A 300 11.55 15.39 -7.34
C THR A 300 10.57 15.24 -6.19
N VAL A 301 10.72 14.18 -5.40
CA VAL A 301 9.91 13.90 -4.22
C VAL A 301 10.20 14.95 -3.16
N VAL A 302 9.16 15.62 -2.65
CA VAL A 302 9.27 16.70 -1.65
C VAL A 302 8.41 16.47 -0.41
N ALA A 303 7.44 15.56 -0.48
CA ALA A 303 6.71 15.07 0.70
C ALA A 303 6.34 13.59 0.55
N ALA A 304 6.20 12.90 1.68
CA ALA A 304 5.66 11.54 1.79
C ALA A 304 4.69 11.50 2.97
N ASP A 305 3.50 10.91 2.80
CA ASP A 305 2.48 10.77 3.86
C ASP A 305 2.12 12.10 4.55
N GLY A 306 2.05 13.17 3.76
CA GLY A 306 1.81 14.54 4.22
C GLY A 306 2.99 15.22 4.93
N GLN A 307 4.12 14.53 5.13
CA GLN A 307 5.32 15.06 5.78
C GLN A 307 6.34 15.55 4.76
N TYR A 308 6.87 16.76 4.95
CA TYR A 308 7.96 17.25 4.10
C TYR A 308 9.24 16.43 4.30
N VAL A 309 9.90 16.11 3.19
CA VAL A 309 11.16 15.37 3.16
C VAL A 309 12.25 16.17 2.45
N HIS A 310 13.50 15.81 2.72
CA HIS A 310 14.62 16.27 1.93
C HIS A 310 14.39 15.89 0.45
N PRO A 311 14.47 16.85 -0.49
CA PRO A 311 14.13 16.57 -1.88
C PRO A 311 14.97 15.45 -2.50
N VAL A 312 14.30 14.46 -3.11
CA VAL A 312 14.96 13.35 -3.82
C VAL A 312 14.47 13.31 -5.26
N THR A 313 15.38 13.54 -6.22
CA THR A 313 15.04 13.42 -7.64
C THR A 313 15.20 11.97 -8.11
N VAL A 314 14.16 11.42 -8.72
CA VAL A 314 14.06 10.03 -9.20
C VAL A 314 13.42 9.98 -10.59
N ASP A 315 13.60 8.85 -11.28
CA ASP A 315 12.94 8.57 -12.56
C ASP A 315 11.64 7.76 -12.36
N GLU A 316 11.55 7.00 -11.25
CA GLU A 316 10.42 6.14 -10.93
C GLU A 316 10.27 6.00 -9.40
N LEU A 317 9.05 5.79 -8.92
CA LEU A 317 8.78 5.44 -7.53
C LEU A 317 7.67 4.39 -7.46
N ARG A 318 7.77 3.46 -6.50
CA ARG A 318 6.66 2.58 -6.12
C ARG A 318 5.83 3.28 -5.05
N ILE A 319 4.52 3.31 -5.23
CA ILE A 319 3.56 3.80 -4.24
C ILE A 319 2.68 2.65 -3.78
N ALA A 320 2.76 2.30 -2.50
CA ALA A 320 1.94 1.28 -1.89
C ALA A 320 0.48 1.74 -1.73
N ALA A 321 -0.46 0.80 -1.58
CA ALA A 321 -1.82 1.15 -1.21
C ALA A 321 -1.79 2.02 0.06
N ALA A 322 -2.52 3.13 0.05
CA ALA A 322 -2.61 4.12 1.12
C ALA A 322 -1.38 4.99 1.40
N GLU A 323 -0.34 4.92 0.59
CA GLU A 323 0.73 5.93 0.62
C GLU A 323 0.33 7.18 -0.18
N THR A 324 0.92 8.32 0.22
CA THR A 324 0.86 9.57 -0.55
C THR A 324 2.27 10.10 -0.78
N TYR A 325 2.51 10.69 -1.96
CA TYR A 325 3.77 11.36 -2.28
C TYR A 325 3.48 12.66 -3.03
N ASP A 326 4.17 13.73 -2.64
CA ASP A 326 4.19 14.97 -3.42
C ASP A 326 5.48 15.01 -4.23
N VAL A 327 5.36 15.17 -5.55
CA VAL A 327 6.50 15.30 -6.45
C VAL A 327 6.43 16.58 -7.27
N ILE A 328 7.57 17.23 -7.47
CA ILE A 328 7.72 18.36 -8.38
C ILE A 328 8.31 17.86 -9.69
N VAL A 329 7.69 18.28 -10.80
CA VAL A 329 8.21 18.08 -12.15
C VAL A 329 8.34 19.42 -12.86
N GLU A 330 9.29 19.53 -13.78
CA GLU A 330 9.55 20.76 -14.54
C GLU A 330 9.56 20.47 -16.05
N PRO A 331 8.37 20.28 -16.66
CA PRO A 331 8.25 19.87 -18.06
C PRO A 331 8.73 20.97 -19.01
N SER A 332 9.71 20.65 -19.85
CA SER A 332 10.26 21.54 -20.88
C SER A 332 10.65 20.76 -22.14
N GLY A 333 10.62 21.37 -23.32
CA GLY A 333 11.10 20.74 -24.56
C GLY A 333 10.21 19.68 -25.23
N GLN A 334 9.07 19.31 -24.63
CA GLN A 334 8.03 18.49 -25.26
C GLN A 334 6.66 19.08 -24.97
N ASP A 335 5.70 18.88 -25.88
CA ASP A 335 4.33 19.38 -25.72
C ASP A 335 3.47 18.49 -24.81
N ALA A 336 3.89 17.23 -24.61
CA ALA A 336 3.19 16.27 -23.78
C ALA A 336 4.14 15.24 -23.17
N TYR A 337 3.77 14.74 -21.98
CA TYR A 337 4.45 13.70 -21.21
C TYR A 337 3.42 12.71 -20.68
N THR A 338 3.67 11.41 -20.79
CA THR A 338 2.76 10.38 -20.25
C THR A 338 3.05 10.16 -18.77
N LEU A 339 2.05 10.39 -17.92
CA LEU A 339 2.02 9.89 -16.55
C LEU A 339 1.68 8.39 -16.62
N PHE A 340 2.59 7.52 -16.22
CA PHE A 340 2.42 6.07 -16.34
C PHE A 340 2.52 5.41 -14.97
N ALA A 341 1.50 4.68 -14.57
CA ALA A 341 1.43 3.97 -13.30
C ALA A 341 1.10 2.50 -13.57
N GLN A 342 2.13 1.65 -13.67
CA GLN A 342 1.94 0.22 -13.91
C GLN A 342 1.75 -0.54 -12.60
N ASP A 343 0.96 -1.61 -12.59
CA ASP A 343 0.89 -2.46 -11.40
C ASP A 343 2.22 -3.19 -11.17
N MET A 344 2.53 -3.47 -9.90
CA MET A 344 3.71 -4.24 -9.51
C MET A 344 3.83 -5.60 -10.24
N GLY A 345 2.69 -6.24 -10.55
CA GLY A 345 2.63 -7.52 -11.26
C GLY A 345 2.83 -7.45 -12.78
N ARG A 346 2.92 -6.24 -13.37
CA ARG A 346 3.04 -5.99 -14.83
C ARG A 346 1.90 -6.64 -15.63
N THR A 347 0.69 -6.51 -15.13
CA THR A 347 -0.55 -7.03 -15.70
C THR A 347 -1.39 -5.95 -16.38
N GLY A 348 -1.18 -4.67 -16.03
CA GLY A 348 -1.84 -3.51 -16.58
C GLY A 348 -1.21 -2.21 -16.08
N PHE A 349 -1.88 -1.09 -16.35
CA PHE A 349 -1.44 0.23 -15.90
C PHE A 349 -2.61 1.22 -15.88
N ALA A 350 -2.52 2.25 -15.06
CA ALA A 350 -3.21 3.51 -15.22
C ALA A 350 -2.33 4.50 -16.02
N ARG A 351 -2.94 5.44 -16.72
CA ARG A 351 -2.19 6.53 -17.37
C ARG A 351 -2.95 7.85 -17.42
N GLY A 352 -2.17 8.92 -17.49
CA GLY A 352 -2.62 10.24 -17.88
C GLY A 352 -1.57 10.93 -18.75
N THR A 353 -1.82 12.19 -19.08
CA THR A 353 -0.90 13.02 -19.85
C THR A 353 -0.74 14.37 -19.17
N LEU A 354 0.50 14.81 -18.95
CA LEU A 354 0.79 16.23 -18.76
C LEU A 354 0.96 16.85 -20.14
N ALA A 355 0.24 17.93 -20.47
CA ALA A 355 0.32 18.57 -21.79
C ALA A 355 0.18 20.08 -21.75
N VAL A 356 0.71 20.77 -22.76
CA VAL A 356 0.53 22.23 -22.92
C VAL A 356 -0.91 22.62 -23.28
N ARG A 357 -1.72 21.67 -23.76
CA ARG A 357 -3.16 21.82 -24.06
C ARG A 357 -3.85 20.46 -24.07
N HIS A 358 -5.17 20.45 -23.88
CA HIS A 358 -5.98 19.23 -23.98
C HIS A 358 -5.91 18.60 -25.38
N GLY A 359 -6.10 17.28 -25.44
CA GLY A 359 -6.12 16.49 -26.68
C GLY A 359 -4.75 16.03 -27.17
N LEU A 360 -3.66 16.50 -26.55
CA LEU A 360 -2.32 15.96 -26.79
C LEU A 360 -2.10 14.69 -25.96
N ALA A 361 -1.25 13.80 -26.47
CA ALA A 361 -0.79 12.60 -25.79
C ALA A 361 0.64 12.27 -26.23
N ALA A 362 1.46 11.83 -25.28
CA ALA A 362 2.76 11.25 -25.58
C ALA A 362 2.65 9.72 -25.76
N PRO A 363 3.67 9.06 -26.35
CA PRO A 363 3.68 7.61 -26.50
C PRO A 363 3.52 6.89 -25.15
N VAL A 364 2.65 5.87 -25.12
CA VAL A 364 2.50 5.03 -23.92
C VAL A 364 3.71 4.12 -23.80
N PRO A 365 4.38 4.09 -22.63
CA PRO A 365 5.45 3.14 -22.37
C PRO A 365 5.02 1.69 -22.56
N VAL A 366 5.94 0.87 -23.04
CA VAL A 366 5.79 -0.58 -22.96
C VAL A 366 5.90 -0.96 -21.47
N PRO A 367 4.99 -1.79 -20.93
CA PRO A 367 5.13 -2.31 -19.57
C PRO A 367 6.45 -3.07 -19.41
N ASP A 368 7.07 -2.94 -18.24
CA ASP A 368 8.32 -3.67 -17.96
C ASP A 368 8.09 -5.20 -17.92
N PRO A 369 9.14 -6.01 -18.11
CA PRO A 369 9.05 -7.47 -17.94
C PRO A 369 8.57 -7.86 -16.54
N ARG A 370 7.83 -8.96 -16.47
CA ARG A 370 7.36 -9.52 -15.20
C ARG A 370 8.53 -10.01 -14.35
N PRO A 371 8.65 -9.55 -13.11
CA PRO A 371 9.64 -10.10 -12.20
C PRO A 371 9.15 -11.42 -11.60
N LEU A 372 10.06 -12.13 -10.95
CA LEU A 372 9.78 -13.30 -10.12
C LEU A 372 10.41 -13.07 -8.76
N LEU A 373 9.72 -13.50 -7.70
CA LEU A 373 10.33 -13.57 -6.38
C LEU A 373 11.45 -14.62 -6.38
N THR A 374 12.47 -14.34 -5.58
CA THR A 374 13.62 -15.20 -5.34
C THR A 374 13.64 -15.66 -3.88
N MET A 375 14.45 -16.69 -3.57
CA MET A 375 14.67 -17.07 -2.16
C MET A 375 15.33 -15.95 -1.35
N GLU A 376 16.12 -15.09 -2.00
CA GLU A 376 16.68 -13.90 -1.35
C GLU A 376 15.57 -12.93 -0.95
N ASP A 377 14.56 -12.69 -1.79
CA ASP A 377 13.38 -11.90 -1.44
C ASP A 377 12.68 -12.47 -0.20
N MET A 378 12.63 -13.79 -0.06
CA MET A 378 12.02 -14.45 1.09
C MET A 378 12.88 -14.47 2.36
N GLY A 379 14.05 -13.82 2.37
CA GLY A 379 14.98 -13.89 3.50
C GLY A 379 15.70 -15.24 3.64
N HIS A 380 15.66 -16.09 2.63
CA HIS A 380 16.28 -17.43 2.61
C HIS A 380 17.53 -17.51 1.70
N GLY A 381 18.24 -16.38 1.51
CA GLY A 381 19.46 -16.30 0.70
C GLY A 381 20.62 -17.14 1.23
N ALA A 382 21.70 -17.28 0.43
CA ALA A 382 22.80 -18.26 0.51
C ALA A 382 23.69 -18.29 1.78
N HIS A 383 23.19 -17.86 2.93
CA HIS A 383 23.84 -18.04 4.24
C HIS A 383 23.29 -19.22 5.04
N ALA A 384 22.26 -19.92 4.56
CA ALA A 384 21.72 -21.13 5.20
C ALA A 384 22.47 -22.44 4.82
N GLY A 385 23.64 -22.35 4.17
CA GLY A 385 24.27 -23.46 3.46
C GLY A 385 25.72 -23.79 3.85
N HIS A 386 26.20 -23.40 5.03
CA HIS A 386 27.53 -23.77 5.52
C HIS A 386 27.52 -24.55 6.84
N ASP A 387 26.55 -25.43 7.05
CA ASP A 387 26.73 -26.57 7.97
C ASP A 387 27.22 -27.78 7.16
N GLY A 388 28.48 -27.69 6.75
CA GLY A 388 29.19 -28.74 6.02
C GLY A 388 30.52 -29.01 6.70
N GLU A 389 30.52 -30.05 7.54
CA GLU A 389 31.65 -30.87 7.98
C GLU A 389 33.06 -30.27 7.80
N ALA A 390 33.57 -29.65 8.86
CA ALA A 390 35.01 -29.48 9.02
C ALA A 390 35.63 -30.81 9.47
N ALA A 391 35.87 -31.71 8.50
CA ALA A 391 36.83 -32.78 8.67
C ALA A 391 38.22 -32.14 8.86
N GLY A 392 38.75 -32.26 10.07
CA GLY A 392 39.97 -31.61 10.50
C GLY A 392 41.21 -32.14 9.77
N HIS A 393 42.05 -31.20 9.30
CA HIS A 393 43.45 -31.45 9.01
C HIS A 393 44.33 -30.30 9.54
N GLY A 394 45.01 -30.59 10.66
CA GLY A 394 46.43 -30.37 10.90
C GLY A 394 47.06 -28.96 10.77
N SER A 395 47.38 -28.37 11.93
CA SER A 395 48.71 -27.88 12.38
C SER A 395 48.44 -26.86 13.51
N GLY A 396 49.01 -26.92 14.71
CA GLY A 396 50.40 -27.15 15.09
C GLY A 396 50.90 -25.85 15.74
N GLY A 397 50.92 -25.75 17.08
CA GLY A 397 51.44 -24.57 17.78
C GLY A 397 51.15 -24.54 19.28
N HIS A 398 52.15 -24.92 20.08
CA HIS A 398 52.14 -25.03 21.53
C HIS A 398 52.12 -23.69 22.28
N GLY A 399 51.58 -23.68 23.51
CA GLY A 399 51.87 -22.65 24.52
C GLY A 399 50.94 -22.68 25.73
N ALA A 400 51.34 -23.39 26.79
CA ALA A 400 50.63 -23.50 28.06
C ALA A 400 50.98 -22.35 29.03
N ALA A 401 50.01 -21.88 29.83
CA ALA A 401 50.23 -21.37 31.19
C ALA A 401 48.91 -21.35 31.99
N MET A 402 48.99 -21.74 33.26
CA MET A 402 47.90 -21.88 34.24
C MET A 402 47.78 -20.67 35.20
N HIS A 403 46.72 -20.72 36.03
CA HIS A 403 46.30 -19.92 37.21
C HIS A 403 45.06 -19.04 36.93
N GLY A 404 43.95 -19.04 37.68
CA GLY A 404 43.62 -19.53 39.03
C GLY A 404 43.19 -18.35 39.92
N GLY A 405 41.92 -18.25 40.34
CA GLY A 405 41.51 -17.34 41.43
C GLY A 405 40.11 -16.71 41.33
N HIS A 406 39.29 -16.91 42.37
CA HIS A 406 37.92 -16.42 42.60
C HIS A 406 37.84 -14.95 43.06
N GLY A 407 36.69 -14.29 42.83
CA GLY A 407 36.19 -13.20 43.69
C GLY A 407 35.38 -12.10 42.98
N PRO A 408 34.13 -11.77 43.39
CA PRO A 408 33.20 -10.91 42.66
C PRO A 408 33.33 -9.42 43.04
N ALA A 409 33.18 -8.52 42.07
CA ALA A 409 32.94 -7.10 42.32
C ALA A 409 32.08 -6.50 41.20
N ALA A 410 30.95 -5.91 41.61
CA ALA A 410 30.12 -5.05 40.79
C ALA A 410 30.78 -3.67 40.63
N HIS A 411 30.58 -3.05 39.46
CA HIS A 411 30.15 -1.66 39.22
C HIS A 411 30.72 -1.13 37.89
N GLY A 412 29.78 -0.82 36.98
CA GLY A 412 29.85 0.27 36.00
C GLY A 412 30.96 0.25 34.95
N ASP A 413 30.59 0.00 33.69
CA ASP A 413 30.57 1.09 32.71
C ASP A 413 29.74 0.73 31.47
N GLY A 414 29.24 1.76 30.79
CA GLY A 414 28.42 1.68 29.59
C GLY A 414 29.14 1.01 28.42
N GLY A 415 28.36 0.21 27.70
CA GLY A 415 28.74 -0.37 26.43
C GLY A 415 27.47 -0.64 25.64
N THR A 416 27.20 0.24 24.68
CA THR A 416 26.19 0.09 23.65
C THR A 416 26.37 -1.25 22.94
N HIS A 417 25.46 -2.20 23.18
CA HIS A 417 25.36 -3.39 22.34
C HIS A 417 24.70 -2.97 21.02
N ALA A 418 25.55 -2.53 20.10
CA ALA A 418 25.20 -2.33 18.70
C ALA A 418 24.70 -3.66 18.10
N GLY A 419 23.60 -3.55 17.35
CA GLY A 419 22.86 -4.61 16.69
C GLY A 419 23.71 -5.64 15.96
N HIS A 420 23.80 -6.83 16.57
CA HIS A 420 23.58 -8.05 15.80
C HIS A 420 22.07 -8.24 15.77
N ALA A 421 21.45 -8.17 14.60
CA ALA A 421 20.04 -8.49 14.45
C ALA A 421 19.83 -9.93 14.96
N ALA A 422 19.22 -10.06 16.14
CA ALA A 422 18.77 -11.36 16.61
C ALA A 422 17.81 -11.93 15.56
N ALA A 423 17.93 -13.23 15.25
CA ALA A 423 16.99 -13.88 14.35
C ALA A 423 15.55 -13.63 14.83
N ALA A 424 14.63 -13.35 13.91
CA ALA A 424 13.22 -13.14 14.23
C ALA A 424 12.69 -14.30 15.09
N MET A 425 12.06 -13.97 16.22
CA MET A 425 11.62 -14.98 17.19
C MET A 425 10.15 -15.30 16.99
N HIS A 426 9.88 -16.33 16.18
CA HIS A 426 8.49 -16.71 15.89
C HIS A 426 7.70 -17.08 17.15
N PRO A 427 6.53 -16.45 17.37
CA PRO A 427 5.67 -16.73 18.52
C PRO A 427 5.11 -18.16 18.47
N ALA A 428 4.71 -18.67 19.65
CA ALA A 428 4.18 -20.03 19.78
C ALA A 428 2.89 -20.25 18.98
N SER A 429 2.13 -19.19 18.73
CA SER A 429 0.88 -19.19 17.96
C SER A 429 1.07 -19.55 16.47
N GLU A 430 2.28 -19.47 15.94
CA GLU A 430 2.56 -19.82 14.54
C GLU A 430 2.93 -21.29 14.36
N ARG A 431 3.46 -21.94 15.40
CA ARG A 431 3.95 -23.33 15.29
C ARG A 431 2.80 -24.30 15.03
N GLY A 432 2.87 -24.99 13.89
CA GLY A 432 1.84 -25.95 13.47
C GLY A 432 0.49 -25.30 13.17
N ASN A 433 0.45 -23.97 12.97
CA ASN A 433 -0.77 -23.25 12.71
C ASN A 433 -1.23 -23.49 11.25
N PRO A 434 -2.44 -24.02 11.02
CA PRO A 434 -2.93 -24.31 9.68
C PRO A 434 -3.24 -23.05 8.85
N ARG A 435 -3.07 -21.85 9.40
CA ARG A 435 -3.22 -20.55 8.72
C ARG A 435 -1.87 -19.86 8.44
N VAL A 436 -0.77 -20.53 8.72
CA VAL A 436 0.59 -20.05 8.46
C VAL A 436 1.30 -21.09 7.59
N ASP A 437 1.63 -20.75 6.35
CA ASP A 437 2.34 -21.64 5.43
C ASP A 437 3.86 -21.35 5.32
N MET A 438 4.31 -20.25 5.94
CA MET A 438 5.70 -19.79 5.92
C MET A 438 6.08 -19.07 7.21
N GLN A 439 7.37 -19.16 7.52
CA GLN A 439 8.07 -18.33 8.50
C GLN A 439 9.37 -17.87 7.83
N SER A 440 9.55 -16.56 7.68
CA SER A 440 10.74 -16.00 7.04
C SER A 440 11.87 -15.84 8.06
N ALA A 441 13.12 -15.82 7.59
CA ALA A 441 14.28 -15.50 8.40
C ALA A 441 14.86 -14.17 7.91
N PRO A 442 14.17 -13.03 8.14
CA PRO A 442 14.52 -11.77 7.51
C PRO A 442 15.94 -11.36 7.86
N THR A 443 16.71 -10.96 6.84
CA THR A 443 18.12 -10.58 7.00
C THR A 443 18.32 -9.11 7.38
N GLY A 444 17.27 -8.29 7.32
CA GLY A 444 17.29 -6.86 7.66
C GLY A 444 16.10 -6.07 7.11
N PRO A 445 16.09 -4.73 7.27
CA PRO A 445 14.98 -3.87 6.86
C PRO A 445 14.91 -3.56 5.37
N ARG A 446 16.03 -3.74 4.63
CA ARG A 446 16.15 -3.50 3.18
C ARG A 446 15.54 -2.17 2.76
N LEU A 447 15.97 -1.09 3.42
CA LEU A 447 15.46 0.25 3.14
C LEU A 447 16.00 0.79 1.81
N ASP A 448 17.18 0.34 1.40
CA ASP A 448 17.88 0.68 0.15
C ASP A 448 17.42 -0.15 -1.06
N ASP A 449 16.59 -1.17 -0.83
CA ASP A 449 16.02 -1.99 -1.89
C ASP A 449 14.78 -1.29 -2.49
N PRO A 450 14.78 -0.92 -3.79
CA PRO A 450 13.62 -0.32 -4.45
C PRO A 450 12.48 -1.31 -4.66
N GLY A 451 12.72 -2.61 -4.44
CA GLY A 451 11.72 -3.67 -4.50
C GLY A 451 11.72 -4.47 -5.80
N ILE A 452 10.94 -5.55 -5.79
CA ILE A 452 10.86 -6.52 -6.88
C ILE A 452 10.44 -5.85 -8.21
N GLY A 453 11.16 -6.17 -9.29
CA GLY A 453 10.91 -5.61 -10.63
C GLY A 453 11.43 -4.19 -10.85
N LEU A 454 12.11 -3.61 -9.85
CA LEU A 454 12.70 -2.28 -9.93
C LEU A 454 14.24 -2.30 -9.80
N ARG A 455 14.82 -3.39 -9.30
CA ARG A 455 16.27 -3.60 -9.22
C ARG A 455 16.91 -3.65 -10.61
N GLY A 456 17.97 -2.86 -10.82
CA GLY A 456 18.78 -2.92 -12.04
C GLY A 456 18.03 -2.58 -13.34
N ASN A 457 16.88 -1.91 -13.26
CA ASN A 457 16.04 -1.58 -14.43
C ASN A 457 16.54 -0.39 -15.27
N GLY A 458 17.72 0.16 -14.93
CA GLY A 458 18.34 1.30 -15.60
C GLY A 458 17.79 2.68 -15.20
N ARG A 459 16.89 2.76 -14.21
CA ARG A 459 16.27 3.99 -13.72
C ARG A 459 16.70 4.26 -12.28
N ARG A 460 16.75 5.53 -11.87
CA ARG A 460 16.86 5.88 -10.44
C ARG A 460 15.49 5.72 -9.81
N VAL A 461 15.33 4.69 -8.99
CA VAL A 461 14.07 4.38 -8.29
C VAL A 461 14.14 4.88 -6.85
N LEU A 462 13.08 5.49 -6.36
CA LEU A 462 12.96 5.88 -4.95
C LEU A 462 13.00 4.63 -4.06
N ALA A 463 13.94 4.59 -3.11
CA ALA A 463 13.95 3.62 -2.02
C ALA A 463 13.61 4.32 -0.69
N TYR A 464 13.19 3.56 0.33
CA TYR A 464 12.90 4.13 1.64
C TYR A 464 14.13 4.83 2.23
N ALA A 465 15.34 4.28 2.04
CA ALA A 465 16.63 4.85 2.46
C ALA A 465 16.90 6.27 1.92
N ASP A 466 16.28 6.66 0.80
CA ASP A 466 16.41 8.01 0.27
C ASP A 466 15.56 9.03 1.04
N LEU A 467 14.48 8.59 1.70
CA LEU A 467 13.55 9.47 2.40
C LEU A 467 14.11 9.89 3.75
N ARG A 468 14.13 11.20 3.99
CA ARG A 468 14.46 11.81 5.28
C ARG A 468 13.52 12.96 5.60
N SER A 469 12.90 12.95 6.77
CA SER A 469 12.07 14.09 7.23
C SER A 469 12.92 15.37 7.36
N LEU A 470 12.31 16.54 7.16
CA LEU A 470 13.00 17.84 7.32
C LEU A 470 13.21 18.28 8.78
N PHE A 471 12.90 17.41 9.73
CA PHE A 471 13.01 17.63 11.17
C PHE A 471 13.67 16.41 11.79
N ASP A 472 14.35 16.59 12.93
CA ASP A 472 14.94 15.51 13.72
C ASP A 472 13.86 14.72 14.50
N ASP A 473 14.24 13.65 15.23
CA ASP A 473 13.28 12.87 16.04
C ASP A 473 12.44 13.80 16.94
N PRO A 474 11.13 13.94 16.68
CA PRO A 474 10.28 14.89 17.41
C PRO A 474 9.97 14.43 18.85
N ASP A 475 10.29 13.19 19.21
CA ASP A 475 10.24 12.73 20.59
C ASP A 475 11.59 12.84 21.29
N GLY A 476 12.66 12.41 20.63
CA GLY A 476 14.04 12.45 21.15
C GLY A 476 14.33 11.47 22.30
N ARG A 477 13.30 10.81 22.86
CA ARG A 477 13.45 9.72 23.83
C ARG A 477 13.67 8.38 23.12
N ASP A 478 14.53 7.56 23.70
CA ASP A 478 14.61 6.14 23.33
C ASP A 478 13.31 5.39 23.69
N PRO A 479 12.92 4.38 22.91
CA PRO A 479 11.74 3.57 23.21
C PRO A 479 11.94 2.78 24.51
N GLY A 480 10.95 2.86 25.41
CA GLY A 480 10.97 2.17 26.70
C GLY A 480 10.67 0.66 26.62
N ARG A 481 10.05 0.22 25.51
CA ARG A 481 9.80 -1.20 25.21
C ARG A 481 9.60 -1.42 23.71
N GLU A 482 9.64 -2.68 23.32
CA GLU A 482 9.44 -3.16 21.95
C GLU A 482 8.21 -4.06 21.87
N ILE A 483 7.48 -3.97 20.75
CA ILE A 483 6.45 -4.92 20.34
C ILE A 483 6.87 -5.44 18.96
N GLU A 484 7.26 -6.72 18.88
CA GLU A 484 7.51 -7.40 17.61
C GLU A 484 6.22 -8.11 17.17
N LEU A 485 5.84 -7.91 15.90
CA LEU A 485 4.66 -8.51 15.30
C LEU A 485 5.02 -9.12 13.94
N HIS A 486 4.51 -10.31 13.71
CA HIS A 486 4.78 -11.08 12.51
C HIS A 486 3.58 -10.99 11.55
N LEU A 487 3.76 -10.39 10.38
CA LEU A 487 2.79 -10.46 9.29
C LEU A 487 2.78 -11.89 8.76
N THR A 488 1.70 -12.60 9.01
CA THR A 488 1.57 -14.04 8.74
C THR A 488 0.42 -14.28 7.78
N GLY A 489 0.50 -15.38 7.04
CA GLY A 489 -0.58 -15.75 6.15
C GLY A 489 -0.49 -17.15 5.60
N HIS A 490 -1.51 -17.49 4.81
CA HIS A 490 -1.55 -18.71 4.04
C HIS A 490 -2.16 -18.45 2.67
N MET A 491 -1.36 -18.63 1.62
CA MET A 491 -1.70 -18.32 0.24
C MET A 491 -2.91 -19.13 -0.22
N GLU A 492 -2.87 -20.47 -0.12
CA GLU A 492 -3.96 -21.33 -0.61
C GLU A 492 -5.29 -21.18 0.14
N LYS A 493 -5.26 -20.73 1.39
CA LYS A 493 -6.47 -20.50 2.21
C LYS A 493 -6.92 -19.04 2.21
N PHE A 494 -6.13 -18.16 1.62
CA PHE A 494 -6.29 -16.71 1.69
C PHE A 494 -6.60 -16.26 3.11
N ALA A 495 -5.70 -16.60 4.04
CA ALA A 495 -5.80 -16.27 5.45
C ALA A 495 -4.64 -15.33 5.79
N TRP A 496 -4.95 -14.25 6.52
CA TRP A 496 -4.01 -13.17 6.79
C TRP A 496 -4.16 -12.73 8.24
N SER A 497 -3.04 -12.50 8.93
CA SER A 497 -3.03 -12.21 10.37
C SER A 497 -1.74 -11.51 10.79
N PHE A 498 -1.71 -11.00 12.02
CA PHE A 498 -0.46 -10.83 12.75
C PHE A 498 -0.26 -12.05 13.68
N ASP A 499 0.96 -12.53 13.87
CA ASP A 499 1.37 -13.61 14.79
C ASP A 499 0.56 -14.92 14.65
N GLY A 500 0.03 -15.22 13.47
CA GLY A 500 -0.86 -16.35 13.21
C GLY A 500 -2.28 -16.23 13.81
N ILE A 501 -2.62 -15.07 14.40
CA ILE A 501 -3.89 -14.80 15.08
C ILE A 501 -4.71 -13.80 14.26
N PRO A 502 -5.86 -14.19 13.67
CA PRO A 502 -6.70 -13.23 12.95
C PRO A 502 -7.35 -12.25 13.92
N PHE A 503 -7.74 -11.07 13.42
CA PHE A 503 -8.34 -10.00 14.21
C PHE A 503 -9.47 -10.45 15.15
N SER A 504 -10.35 -11.34 14.70
CA SER A 504 -11.48 -11.86 15.50
C SER A 504 -11.07 -12.62 16.77
N GLY A 505 -9.81 -13.05 16.89
CA GLY A 505 -9.25 -13.69 18.07
C GLY A 505 -8.06 -12.94 18.68
N ALA A 506 -7.75 -11.74 18.20
CA ALA A 506 -6.61 -10.97 18.66
C ALA A 506 -6.97 -10.09 19.86
N GLU A 507 -6.09 -10.06 20.86
CA GLU A 507 -6.19 -9.06 21.93
C GLU A 507 -5.69 -7.69 21.44
N PRO A 508 -6.22 -6.58 21.98
CA PRO A 508 -5.73 -5.25 21.66
C PRO A 508 -4.28 -5.05 22.12
N LEU A 509 -3.49 -4.38 21.30
CA LEU A 509 -2.18 -3.85 21.69
C LEU A 509 -2.43 -2.66 22.62
N ARG A 510 -2.11 -2.82 23.90
CA ARG A 510 -2.28 -1.76 24.90
C ARG A 510 -1.04 -0.90 25.00
N LEU A 511 -1.24 0.41 24.94
CA LEU A 511 -0.22 1.44 25.04
C LEU A 511 -0.59 2.41 26.17
N ASN A 512 0.40 2.79 26.97
CA ASN A 512 0.21 3.82 27.99
C ASN A 512 0.35 5.20 27.36
N TYR A 513 -0.60 6.09 27.65
CA TYR A 513 -0.56 7.46 27.16
C TYR A 513 0.77 8.16 27.54
N GLY A 514 1.43 8.76 26.55
CA GLY A 514 2.72 9.43 26.67
C GLY A 514 3.95 8.52 26.59
N GLU A 515 3.78 7.19 26.56
CA GLU A 515 4.91 6.28 26.37
C GLU A 515 5.48 6.38 24.95
N ARG A 516 6.77 6.05 24.83
CA ARG A 516 7.48 5.90 23.57
C ARG A 516 7.87 4.43 23.45
N LEU A 517 7.44 3.77 22.39
CA LEU A 517 7.73 2.37 22.14
C LEU A 517 8.26 2.16 20.72
N ARG A 518 8.87 1.01 20.49
CA ARG A 518 9.23 0.52 19.16
C ARG A 518 8.22 -0.54 18.74
N ILE A 519 7.71 -0.43 17.52
CA ILE A 519 7.04 -1.52 16.84
C ILE A 519 8.03 -2.10 15.83
N VAL A 520 8.18 -3.42 15.85
CA VAL A 520 8.94 -4.18 14.86
C VAL A 520 7.97 -5.03 14.07
N LEU A 521 8.01 -4.91 12.75
CA LEU A 521 7.27 -5.72 11.83
C LEU A 521 8.20 -6.71 11.14
N VAL A 522 7.80 -7.98 11.14
CA VAL A 522 8.45 -9.06 10.39
C VAL A 522 7.48 -9.55 9.34
N ASN A 523 7.83 -9.49 8.04
CA ASN A 523 6.96 -10.01 6.99
C ASN A 523 7.31 -11.47 6.65
N ASP A 524 6.55 -12.40 7.25
CA ASP A 524 6.67 -13.84 7.03
C ASP A 524 5.93 -14.34 5.81
N THR A 525 5.53 -13.46 4.90
CA THR A 525 4.76 -13.85 3.72
C THR A 525 5.49 -13.46 2.45
N MET A 526 5.09 -14.09 1.34
CA MET A 526 5.57 -13.72 0.00
C MET A 526 4.91 -12.45 -0.56
N MET A 527 3.93 -11.90 0.13
CA MET A 527 3.19 -10.72 -0.30
C MET A 527 3.76 -9.47 0.36
N GLN A 528 3.71 -8.36 -0.37
CA GLN A 528 4.04 -7.05 0.15
C GLN A 528 2.82 -6.47 0.90
N HIS A 529 3.02 -5.88 2.08
CA HIS A 529 1.92 -5.37 2.91
C HIS A 529 2.15 -3.90 3.32
N PRO A 530 1.27 -2.97 2.96
CA PRO A 530 1.30 -1.62 3.50
C PRO A 530 0.59 -1.63 4.85
N ILE A 531 1.31 -1.42 5.95
CA ILE A 531 0.73 -1.44 7.28
C ILE A 531 0.40 0.00 7.72
N HIS A 532 -0.88 0.25 8.00
CA HIS A 532 -1.39 1.54 8.43
C HIS A 532 -1.76 1.53 9.91
N LEU A 533 -1.33 2.56 10.65
CA LEU A 533 -1.69 2.81 12.04
C LEU A 533 -2.51 4.10 12.14
N HIS A 534 -3.74 4.00 12.64
CA HIS A 534 -4.62 5.15 12.81
C HIS A 534 -4.19 6.02 14.00
N GLY A 535 -4.50 7.31 13.92
CA GLY A 535 -4.41 8.28 15.04
C GLY A 535 -3.00 8.61 15.55
N LEU A 536 -1.97 7.90 15.08
CA LEU A 536 -0.60 7.95 15.58
C LEU A 536 0.38 7.98 14.38
N TRP A 537 1.56 8.53 14.61
CA TRP A 537 2.63 8.52 13.59
C TRP A 537 3.56 7.32 13.76
N SER A 538 4.04 6.80 12.62
CA SER A 538 5.12 5.82 12.55
C SER A 538 6.44 6.54 12.21
N ASP A 539 7.30 6.69 13.20
CA ASP A 539 8.64 7.27 13.04
C ASP A 539 9.61 6.16 12.59
N VAL A 540 9.72 5.93 11.28
CA VAL A 540 10.50 4.84 10.68
C VAL A 540 11.98 4.98 11.03
N GLU A 541 12.60 3.86 11.42
CA GLU A 541 14.00 3.80 11.81
C GLU A 541 14.90 3.37 10.64
N ASP A 542 16.13 3.89 10.61
CA ASP A 542 17.19 3.42 9.71
C ASP A 542 17.82 2.10 10.20
N VAL A 543 18.83 1.61 9.46
CA VAL A 543 19.52 0.36 9.79
C VAL A 543 20.31 0.43 11.11
N GLN A 544 20.62 1.62 11.61
CA GLN A 544 21.26 1.86 12.90
C GLN A 544 20.24 2.08 14.03
N GLY A 545 18.93 2.05 13.73
CA GLY A 545 17.87 2.33 14.69
C GLY A 545 17.65 3.83 14.93
N GLY A 546 18.26 4.72 14.14
CA GLY A 546 18.04 6.16 14.19
C GLY A 546 16.74 6.58 13.49
N PHE A 547 16.18 7.73 13.86
CA PHE A 547 15.00 8.28 13.16
C PHE A 547 15.35 8.64 11.72
N GLN A 548 14.55 8.16 10.77
CA GLN A 548 14.75 8.40 9.35
C GLN A 548 13.63 9.24 8.74
N VAL A 549 12.39 8.76 8.78
CA VAL A 549 11.24 9.43 8.17
C VAL A 549 9.96 9.14 8.94
N ARG A 550 9.11 10.15 9.10
CA ARG A 550 7.76 10.00 9.65
C ARG A 550 6.76 9.63 8.56
N LYS A 551 5.97 8.58 8.80
CA LYS A 551 4.93 8.07 7.89
C LYS A 551 3.67 7.65 8.65
N HIS A 552 2.54 7.56 7.95
CA HIS A 552 1.31 6.95 8.50
C HIS A 552 1.08 5.54 7.94
N THR A 553 1.67 5.20 6.80
CA THR A 553 1.61 3.87 6.19
C THR A 553 3.03 3.35 5.97
N VAL A 554 3.39 2.21 6.57
CA VAL A 554 4.72 1.61 6.44
C VAL A 554 4.63 0.37 5.57
N ASP A 555 5.25 0.43 4.39
CA ASP A 555 5.33 -0.72 3.50
C ASP A 555 6.26 -1.82 4.07
N MET A 556 5.87 -3.08 3.87
CA MET A 556 6.61 -4.26 4.31
C MET A 556 6.82 -5.23 3.13
N PRO A 557 7.98 -5.20 2.46
CA PRO A 557 8.33 -6.19 1.44
C PRO A 557 8.43 -7.62 2.00
N PRO A 558 8.30 -8.65 1.15
CA PRO A 558 8.47 -10.05 1.56
C PRO A 558 9.78 -10.28 2.30
N GLY A 559 9.78 -11.12 3.33
CA GLY A 559 11.00 -11.55 4.03
C GLY A 559 11.84 -10.42 4.64
N THR A 560 11.21 -9.30 4.99
CA THR A 560 11.89 -8.14 5.61
C THR A 560 11.49 -7.94 7.07
N ARG A 561 12.35 -7.25 7.82
CA ARG A 561 12.09 -6.80 9.19
C ARG A 561 12.30 -5.30 9.30
N ARG A 562 11.25 -4.50 9.49
CA ARG A 562 11.35 -3.04 9.66
C ARG A 562 10.85 -2.62 11.02
N SER A 563 11.43 -1.55 11.56
CA SER A 563 11.00 -0.99 12.84
C SER A 563 10.67 0.48 12.71
N TYR A 564 9.78 0.93 13.58
CA TYR A 564 9.44 2.33 13.72
C TYR A 564 9.06 2.62 15.16
N ARG A 565 9.27 3.87 15.57
CA ARG A 565 8.92 4.35 16.90
C ARG A 565 7.53 4.95 16.89
N VAL A 566 6.80 4.77 17.99
CA VAL A 566 5.47 5.34 18.20
C VAL A 566 5.48 6.11 19.51
N ARG A 567 5.03 7.36 19.47
CA ARG A 567 4.64 8.12 20.66
C ARG A 567 3.14 7.93 20.87
N ALA A 568 2.74 7.35 21.99
CA ALA A 568 1.33 7.09 22.30
C ALA A 568 0.62 8.35 22.81
N ASP A 569 0.40 9.36 21.95
CA ASP A 569 -0.10 10.69 22.32
C ASP A 569 -1.56 10.97 21.90
N ALA A 570 -2.27 9.95 21.41
CA ALA A 570 -3.68 10.02 21.03
C ALA A 570 -4.50 8.97 21.81
N LEU A 571 -5.24 9.40 22.85
CA LEU A 571 -6.12 8.51 23.63
C LEU A 571 -7.22 7.90 22.77
N GLY A 572 -7.52 6.62 23.00
CA GLY A 572 -8.64 5.94 22.37
C GLY A 572 -8.29 4.58 21.75
N ARG A 573 -9.20 4.12 20.89
CA ARG A 573 -9.12 2.84 20.18
C ARG A 573 -8.84 3.14 18.71
N TRP A 574 -7.77 2.56 18.18
CA TRP A 574 -7.24 2.83 16.86
C TRP A 574 -7.10 1.54 16.06
N ALA A 575 -7.49 1.58 14.79
CA ALA A 575 -7.24 0.46 13.89
C ALA A 575 -5.75 0.41 13.52
N TYR A 576 -5.23 -0.81 13.41
CA TYR A 576 -3.87 -1.08 12.96
C TYR A 576 -3.88 -2.30 12.03
N HIS A 577 -3.68 -2.11 10.73
CA HIS A 577 -3.98 -3.15 9.75
C HIS A 577 -3.16 -3.05 8.46
N CYS A 578 -3.18 -4.13 7.68
CA CYS A 578 -2.72 -4.09 6.30
C CYS A 578 -3.75 -3.32 5.44
N HIS A 579 -3.26 -2.42 4.60
CA HIS A 579 -4.09 -1.60 3.72
C HIS A 579 -4.33 -2.23 2.34
N LEU A 580 -3.98 -3.50 2.18
CA LEU A 580 -4.62 -4.35 1.18
C LEU A 580 -5.97 -4.78 1.74
N LEU A 581 -7.06 -4.22 1.20
CA LEU A 581 -8.42 -4.32 1.73
C LEU A 581 -8.81 -5.78 2.01
N TYR A 582 -8.51 -6.69 1.10
CA TYR A 582 -8.87 -8.11 1.28
C TYR A 582 -7.98 -8.84 2.29
N HIS A 583 -6.79 -8.32 2.63
CA HIS A 583 -5.97 -8.85 3.72
C HIS A 583 -6.51 -8.39 5.08
N MET A 584 -6.90 -7.11 5.19
CA MET A 584 -7.60 -6.58 6.36
C MET A 584 -8.87 -7.41 6.64
N GLU A 585 -9.74 -7.54 5.64
CA GLU A 585 -11.01 -8.27 5.75
C GLU A 585 -10.82 -9.78 6.01
N ALA A 586 -9.68 -10.35 5.61
CA ALA A 586 -9.32 -11.72 5.95
C ALA A 586 -8.74 -11.89 7.37
N GLY A 587 -8.41 -10.80 8.06
CA GLY A 587 -8.03 -10.80 9.47
C GLY A 587 -6.67 -10.17 9.80
N MET A 588 -5.95 -9.57 8.85
CA MET A 588 -4.67 -8.88 9.10
C MET A 588 -4.90 -7.48 9.67
N MET A 589 -5.44 -7.48 10.89
CA MET A 589 -5.80 -6.30 11.66
C MET A 589 -5.57 -6.55 13.15
N ARG A 590 -5.31 -5.46 13.86
CA ARG A 590 -5.21 -5.33 15.31
C ARG A 590 -5.97 -4.09 15.75
N GLU A 591 -6.36 -4.11 17.01
CA GLU A 591 -6.79 -2.91 17.73
C GLU A 591 -5.60 -2.40 18.55
N VAL A 592 -5.31 -1.11 18.46
CA VAL A 592 -4.39 -0.39 19.34
C VAL A 592 -5.22 0.41 20.34
N ARG A 593 -4.98 0.23 21.64
CA ARG A 593 -5.62 1.00 22.71
C ARG A 593 -4.60 1.87 23.40
N VAL A 594 -4.77 3.18 23.30
CA VAL A 594 -3.99 4.14 24.08
C VAL A 594 -4.83 4.56 25.28
N GLU A 595 -4.38 4.17 26.46
CA GLU A 595 -5.11 4.33 27.72
C GLU A 595 -4.26 5.14 28.72
N GLU A 596 -4.89 5.86 29.63
CA GLU A 596 -4.16 6.47 30.75
C GLU A 596 -3.54 5.35 31.60
N ARG A 597 -2.37 5.62 32.18
CA ARG A 597 -1.69 4.64 33.02
C ARG A 597 -2.57 4.33 34.24
N ALA A 598 -2.94 3.06 34.38
CA ALA A 598 -3.74 2.56 35.49
C ALA A 598 -3.07 2.78 36.85
#